data_AF-A0A453A3W2-F1
#
_entry.id   AF-A0A453A3W2-F1
#
_cell.length_a   1.000
_cell.length_b   1.000
_cell.length_c   1.000
_cell.angle_alpha   90.00
_cell.angle_beta   90.00
_cell.angle_gamma   90.00
#
_symmetry.space_group_name_H-M   'P 1'
#
loop_
_entity.id
_entity.type
_entity.pdbx_description
1 polymer ?
#
loop_
_entity_poly.entity_id
_entity_poly.type
_entity_poly.pdbx_seq_one_letter_code
_entity_poly.pdbx_strand_id
1 'polypeptide(L)'
;TEEVYLLVGLPSLVNLIFKPSHIPKERAMLDTGLFPVLEYLEFWSQQDVMGYLGFEAGAMPNLQFLTVHFIKEWGGSIPVGMEHLSRLQEILLKEAYSDDAIVSMFRNALSAHRNRPSVEHW
;
A
#
# COMPACT_ATOMS: atom_id res chain seq x y z
N THR A 1 10.90 6.35 -14.14
CA THR A 1 11.99 6.07 -13.17
C THR A 1 12.56 7.32 -12.50
N GLU A 2 12.40 8.53 -13.05
CA GLU A 2 12.90 9.78 -12.42
C GLU A 2 11.96 10.39 -11.36
N GLU A 3 10.65 10.19 -11.47
CA GLU A 3 9.66 10.78 -10.55
C GLU A 3 9.76 10.24 -9.11
N VAL A 4 10.17 8.99 -8.93
CA VAL A 4 10.34 8.36 -7.60
C VAL A 4 11.56 8.96 -6.87
N TYR A 5 12.60 9.39 -7.58
CA TYR A 5 13.79 9.99 -6.97
C TYR A 5 13.52 11.39 -6.40
N LEU A 6 12.59 12.16 -6.97
CA LEU A 6 12.22 13.48 -6.44
C LEU A 6 11.52 13.37 -5.08
N LEU A 7 10.79 12.28 -4.85
CA LEU A 7 10.05 12.02 -3.63
C LEU A 7 10.97 11.63 -2.45
N VAL A 8 12.14 11.06 -2.72
CA VAL A 8 13.18 10.78 -1.70
C VAL A 8 13.71 12.08 -1.06
N GLY A 9 13.59 13.21 -1.75
CA GLY A 9 14.03 14.53 -1.29
C GLY A 9 13.06 15.22 -0.31
N LEU A 10 11.96 14.58 0.09
CA LEU A 10 10.95 15.16 0.99
C LEU A 10 11.00 14.48 2.38
N PRO A 11 11.98 14.83 3.24
CA PRO A 11 12.17 14.16 4.53
C PRO A 11 11.00 14.38 5.51
N SER A 12 10.13 15.36 5.23
CA SER A 12 8.97 15.72 6.05
C SER A 12 7.64 15.28 5.43
N LEU A 13 7.65 14.39 4.42
CA LEU A 13 6.42 13.94 3.78
C LEU A 13 5.65 12.98 4.69
N VAL A 14 4.59 13.48 5.32
CA VAL A 14 3.72 12.71 6.23
C VAL A 14 2.55 12.06 5.50
N ASN A 15 2.03 12.71 4.45
CA ASN A 15 0.87 12.24 3.68
C ASN A 15 1.22 12.21 2.19
N LEU A 16 1.03 11.06 1.55
CA LEU A 16 1.24 10.88 0.12
C LEU A 16 0.00 10.28 -0.54
N ILE A 17 -0.53 10.98 -1.53
CA ILE A 17 -1.54 10.44 -2.44
C ILE A 17 -0.84 10.22 -3.79
N PHE A 18 -0.68 8.96 -4.16
CA PHE A 18 0.00 8.55 -5.37
C PHE A 18 -1.02 8.09 -6.42
N LYS A 19 -1.05 8.81 -7.56
CA LYS A 19 -2.01 8.58 -8.65
C LYS A 19 -1.30 8.29 -9.98
N PRO A 20 -0.66 7.12 -10.13
CA PRO A 20 0.06 6.79 -11.35
C PRO A 20 -0.92 6.62 -12.51
N SER A 21 -0.58 7.23 -13.66
CA SER A 21 -1.31 7.05 -14.92
C SER A 21 -1.11 5.67 -15.54
N HIS A 22 -0.01 4.99 -15.20
CA HIS A 22 0.34 3.66 -15.65
C HIS A 22 1.06 2.86 -14.55
N ILE A 23 0.67 1.59 -14.37
CA ILE A 23 1.34 0.67 -13.46
C ILE A 23 2.29 -0.21 -14.28
N PRO A 24 3.61 -0.19 -13.99
CA PRO A 24 4.57 -1.08 -14.63
C PRO A 24 4.24 -2.55 -14.39
N LYS A 25 4.68 -3.43 -15.30
CA LYS A 25 4.55 -4.89 -15.11
C LYS A 25 5.48 -5.42 -14.03
N GLU A 26 6.66 -4.82 -13.87
CA GLU A 26 7.57 -5.21 -12.80
C GLU A 26 7.09 -4.63 -11.47
N ARG A 27 7.13 -5.46 -10.43
CA ARG A 27 6.83 -5.05 -9.06
C ARG A 27 7.86 -4.03 -8.56
N ALA A 28 7.38 -2.96 -7.93
CA ALA A 28 8.21 -2.03 -7.17
C ALA A 28 8.40 -2.53 -5.73
N MET A 29 9.66 -2.71 -5.35
CA MET A 29 10.04 -2.92 -3.95
C MET A 29 10.39 -1.58 -3.32
N LEU A 30 9.56 -1.18 -2.36
CA LEU A 30 9.77 0.05 -1.60
C LEU A 30 10.73 -0.28 -0.46
N ASP A 31 11.89 0.37 -0.46
CA ASP A 31 13.02 0.02 0.38
C ASP A 31 13.15 0.89 1.65
N THR A 32 14.16 0.56 2.43
CA THR A 32 14.58 1.32 3.61
C THR A 32 15.17 2.66 3.19
N GLY A 33 14.51 3.75 3.56
CA GLY A 33 14.99 5.12 3.31
C GLY A 33 13.97 5.99 2.59
N LEU A 34 12.98 5.37 1.94
CA LEU A 34 11.86 6.08 1.35
C LEU A 34 10.86 6.50 2.41
N PHE A 35 10.54 7.80 2.42
CA PHE A 35 9.50 8.41 3.24
C PHE A 35 9.56 8.05 4.73
N PRO A 36 10.65 8.41 5.43
CA PRO A 36 10.89 7.98 6.80
C PRO A 36 9.82 8.44 7.80
N VAL A 37 9.05 9.48 7.49
CA VAL A 37 8.01 10.05 8.36
C VAL A 37 6.59 9.90 7.80
N LEU A 38 6.41 9.11 6.74
CA LEU A 38 5.09 8.91 6.14
C LEU A 38 4.18 8.17 7.10
N GLU A 39 2.99 8.72 7.34
CA GLU A 39 1.96 8.14 8.19
C GLU A 39 0.74 7.68 7.38
N TYR A 40 0.48 8.35 6.25
CA TYR A 40 -0.63 8.03 5.35
C TYR A 40 -0.14 7.87 3.91
N LEU A 41 -0.54 6.76 3.29
CA LEU A 41 -0.31 6.48 1.89
C LEU A 41 -1.61 6.07 1.21
N GLU A 42 -1.94 6.76 0.13
CA GLU A 42 -3.09 6.43 -0.71
C GLU A 42 -2.64 6.14 -2.13
N PHE A 43 -3.02 4.97 -2.63
CA PHE A 43 -2.82 4.57 -4.02
C PHE A 43 -4.13 4.61 -4.78
N TRP A 44 -4.17 5.43 -5.83
CA TRP A 44 -5.30 5.51 -6.74
C TRP A 44 -4.84 5.15 -8.16
N SER A 45 -5.38 4.07 -8.73
CA SER A 45 -5.11 3.73 -10.13
C SER A 45 -6.32 3.04 -10.75
N GLN A 46 -6.39 3.15 -12.09
CA GLN A 46 -7.34 2.42 -12.92
C GLN A 46 -6.88 0.98 -13.22
N GLN A 47 -5.68 0.60 -12.76
CA GLN A 47 -5.04 -0.70 -12.96
C GLN A 47 -4.80 -1.40 -11.61
N ASP A 48 -4.54 -2.71 -11.62
CA ASP A 48 -4.25 -3.46 -10.39
C ASP A 48 -2.92 -3.01 -9.77
N VAL A 49 -3.02 -2.22 -8.69
CA VAL A 49 -1.87 -1.72 -7.94
C VAL A 49 -1.29 -2.80 -7.01
N MET A 50 -2.09 -3.81 -6.64
CA MET A 50 -1.72 -4.71 -5.55
C MET A 50 -0.58 -5.66 -5.94
N GLY A 51 -0.56 -6.11 -7.20
CA GLY A 51 0.52 -6.94 -7.72
C GLY A 51 1.84 -6.19 -7.92
N TYR A 52 1.75 -4.87 -8.04
CA TYR A 52 2.87 -3.97 -8.28
C TYR A 52 3.59 -3.55 -6.99
N LEU A 53 2.91 -3.50 -5.85
CA LEU A 53 3.53 -3.04 -4.61
C LEU A 53 4.18 -4.18 -3.83
N GLY A 54 5.30 -3.86 -3.20
CA GLY A 54 5.70 -4.55 -1.99
C GLY A 54 6.67 -3.75 -1.16
N PHE A 55 6.86 -4.20 0.07
CA PHE A 55 7.52 -3.47 1.13
C PHE A 55 8.68 -4.30 1.66
N GLU A 56 9.89 -3.78 1.53
CA GLU A 56 11.07 -4.38 2.16
C GLU A 56 11.03 -4.18 3.68
N ALA A 57 11.84 -4.96 4.40
CA ALA A 57 11.99 -4.81 5.84
C ALA A 57 12.47 -3.39 6.21
N GLY A 58 11.67 -2.64 6.96
CA GLY A 58 11.99 -1.26 7.36
C GLY A 58 11.53 -0.18 6.37
N ALA A 59 10.80 -0.56 5.31
CA ALA A 59 10.09 0.40 4.47
C ALA A 59 9.03 1.16 5.29
N MET A 60 8.95 2.48 5.07
CA MET A 60 7.95 3.39 5.66
C MET A 60 7.67 3.09 7.15
N PRO A 61 8.67 3.27 8.03
CA PRO A 61 8.59 2.80 9.42
C PRO A 61 7.48 3.46 10.24
N ASN A 62 6.92 4.58 9.76
CA ASN A 62 5.85 5.35 10.40
C ASN A 62 4.48 5.18 9.77
N LEU A 63 4.34 4.36 8.72
CA LEU A 63 3.08 4.22 8.01
C LEU A 63 2.02 3.59 8.91
N GLN A 64 0.91 4.30 9.10
CA GLN A 64 -0.21 3.89 9.95
C GLN A 64 -1.45 3.57 9.11
N PHE A 65 -1.65 4.30 8.01
CA PHE A 65 -2.85 4.20 7.18
C PHE A 65 -2.47 3.95 5.72
N LEU A 66 -3.01 2.87 5.15
CA LEU A 66 -2.89 2.55 3.73
C LEU A 66 -4.27 2.53 3.08
N THR A 67 -4.50 3.45 2.15
CA THR A 67 -5.73 3.45 1.33
C THR A 67 -5.43 2.94 -0.07
N VAL A 68 -6.24 2.02 -0.58
CA VAL A 68 -6.13 1.52 -1.95
C VAL A 68 -7.48 1.57 -2.64
N HIS A 69 -7.51 2.07 -3.87
CA HIS A 69 -8.71 2.14 -4.71
C HIS A 69 -8.79 1.01 -5.72
N PHE A 70 -9.99 0.42 -5.88
CA PHE A 70 -10.29 -0.71 -6.77
C PHE A 70 -11.25 -0.28 -7.88
N ILE A 71 -10.79 0.52 -8.83
CA ILE A 71 -11.67 1.16 -9.81
C ILE A 71 -12.17 0.17 -10.89
N LYS A 72 -11.45 -0.95 -11.10
CA LYS A 72 -11.78 -1.96 -12.12
C LYS A 72 -11.64 -3.40 -11.63
N GLU A 73 -10.51 -4.02 -11.93
CA GLU A 73 -10.28 -5.45 -11.72
C GLU A 73 -9.11 -5.63 -10.76
N TRP A 74 -9.36 -6.40 -9.70
CA TRP A 74 -8.33 -6.87 -8.81
C TRP A 74 -7.71 -8.15 -9.40
N GLY A 75 -6.41 -8.15 -9.63
CA GLY A 75 -5.69 -9.24 -10.30
C GLY A 75 -5.38 -10.44 -9.42
N GLY A 76 -6.04 -10.56 -8.27
CA GLY A 76 -5.89 -11.72 -7.38
C GLY A 76 -4.68 -11.67 -6.44
N SER A 77 -3.99 -10.53 -6.36
CA SER A 77 -2.74 -10.42 -5.61
C SER A 77 -2.80 -9.42 -4.46
N ILE A 78 -2.00 -9.68 -3.43
CA ILE A 78 -1.81 -8.83 -2.26
C ILE A 78 -0.35 -8.34 -2.27
N PRO A 79 -0.05 -7.10 -1.84
CA PRO A 79 1.32 -6.62 -1.74
C PRO A 79 2.14 -7.54 -0.85
N VAL A 80 3.35 -7.85 -1.30
CA VAL A 80 4.28 -8.62 -0.48
C VAL A 80 4.93 -7.73 0.57
N GLY A 81 5.27 -8.30 1.73
CA GLY A 81 6.00 -7.58 2.76
C GLY A 81 5.16 -6.64 3.61
N MET A 82 3.82 -6.73 3.59
CA MET A 82 2.97 -5.94 4.49
C MET A 82 3.30 -6.21 5.97
N GLU A 83 3.79 -7.40 6.30
CA GLU A 83 4.32 -7.76 7.63
C GLU A 83 5.49 -6.88 8.10
N HIS A 84 6.17 -6.19 7.17
CA HIS A 84 7.27 -5.28 7.48
C HIS A 84 6.80 -3.87 7.88
N LEU A 85 5.53 -3.53 7.66
CA LEU A 85 4.95 -2.22 8.00
C LEU A 85 4.64 -2.14 9.49
N SER A 86 5.71 -1.96 10.28
CA SER A 86 5.71 -2.13 11.74
C SER A 86 4.77 -1.22 12.53
N ARG A 87 4.21 -0.17 11.92
CA ARG A 87 3.26 0.77 12.55
C ARG A 87 1.88 0.78 11.87
N LEU A 88 1.64 -0.12 10.91
CA LEU A 88 0.37 -0.19 10.20
C LEU A 88 -0.76 -0.50 11.18
N GLN A 89 -1.81 0.31 11.12
CA GLN A 89 -3.01 0.24 11.97
C GLN A 89 -4.26 -0.07 11.15
N GLU A 90 -4.37 0.47 9.94
CA GLU A 90 -5.57 0.34 9.13
C GLU A 90 -5.23 0.26 7.64
N ILE A 91 -5.97 -0.60 6.95
CA ILE A 91 -6.06 -0.62 5.50
C ILE A 91 -7.50 -0.31 5.10
N LEU A 92 -7.67 0.72 4.27
CA LEU A 92 -8.95 1.11 3.71
C LEU A 92 -9.01 0.75 2.22
N LEU A 93 -9.95 -0.12 1.88
CA LEU A 93 -10.22 -0.55 0.51
C LEU A 93 -11.39 0.26 -0.04
N LYS A 94 -11.12 1.20 -0.94
CA LYS A 94 -12.14 2.08 -1.55
C LYS A 94 -12.56 1.56 -2.91
N GLU A 95 -13.84 1.72 -3.24
CA GLU A 95 -14.41 1.34 -4.55
C GLU A 95 -14.27 -0.16 -4.85
N ALA A 96 -13.82 -0.97 -3.88
CA ALA A 96 -13.93 -2.42 -3.96
C ALA A 96 -15.43 -2.70 -4.02
N TYR A 97 -15.93 -3.11 -5.18
CA TYR A 97 -17.30 -3.57 -5.35
C TYR A 97 -17.53 -4.80 -4.47
N SER A 98 -17.73 -4.56 -3.17
CA SER A 98 -18.29 -5.47 -2.17
C SER A 98 -17.76 -6.91 -2.22
N ASP A 99 -16.53 -7.13 -2.69
CA ASP A 99 -16.01 -8.49 -2.80
C ASP A 99 -15.42 -8.86 -1.45
N ASP A 100 -16.28 -9.48 -0.63
CA ASP A 100 -15.91 -10.09 0.65
C ASP A 100 -14.67 -11.00 0.50
N ALA A 101 -14.40 -11.55 -0.69
CA ALA A 101 -13.19 -12.31 -0.95
C ALA A 101 -11.93 -11.44 -0.82
N ILE A 102 -11.91 -10.23 -1.42
CA ILE A 102 -10.76 -9.31 -1.33
C ILE A 102 -10.51 -8.96 0.13
N VAL A 103 -11.55 -8.52 0.83
CA VAL A 103 -11.47 -8.17 2.27
C VAL A 103 -10.93 -9.35 3.08
N SER A 104 -11.44 -10.56 2.82
CA SER A 104 -10.99 -11.77 3.50
C SER A 104 -9.54 -12.10 3.22
N MET A 105 -9.04 -11.87 2.00
CA MET A 105 -7.63 -12.10 1.66
C MET A 105 -6.69 -11.12 2.35
N PHE A 106 -7.06 -9.85 2.45
CA PHE A 106 -6.30 -8.90 3.27
C PHE A 106 -6.30 -9.31 4.74
N ARG A 107 -7.47 -9.64 5.30
CA ARG A 107 -7.56 -10.12 6.70
C ARG A 107 -6.71 -11.37 6.94
N ASN A 108 -6.69 -12.30 5.99
CA ASN A 108 -5.86 -13.51 6.07
C ASN A 108 -4.37 -13.18 6.01
N ALA A 109 -3.94 -12.33 5.05
CA ALA A 109 -2.55 -11.91 4.93
C ALA A 109 -2.05 -11.17 6.19
N LEU A 110 -2.93 -10.40 6.84
CA LEU A 110 -2.61 -9.59 8.02
C LEU A 110 -2.88 -10.33 9.34
N SER A 111 -3.40 -11.56 9.31
CA SER A 111 -3.74 -12.32 10.52
C SER A 111 -2.55 -12.58 11.44
N ALA A 112 -1.35 -12.69 10.85
CA ALA A 112 -0.06 -12.84 11.54
C ALA A 112 0.68 -11.52 11.75
N HIS A 113 0.16 -10.39 11.25
CA HIS A 113 0.78 -9.09 11.41
C HIS A 113 0.79 -8.69 12.89
N ARG A 114 1.94 -8.25 13.39
CA ARG A 114 2.16 -7.95 14.82
C ARG A 114 1.10 -7.01 15.41
N ASN A 115 0.72 -5.98 14.66
CA ASN A 115 -0.25 -4.97 15.11
C ASN A 115 -1.71 -5.32 14.81
N ARG A 116 -1.99 -6.41 14.07
CA ARG A 116 -3.34 -6.80 13.64
C ARG A 116 -4.15 -5.62 13.06
N PRO A 117 -3.66 -4.97 11.99
CA PRO A 117 -4.34 -3.82 11.41
C PRO A 117 -5.77 -4.15 10.98
N SER A 118 -6.68 -3.19 11.13
CA SER A 118 -8.05 -3.30 10.63
C SER A 118 -8.07 -3.26 9.11
N VAL A 119 -9.09 -3.91 8.53
CA VAL A 119 -9.37 -3.86 7.09
C VAL A 119 -10.81 -3.40 6.93
N GLU A 120 -10.95 -2.16 6.49
CA GLU A 120 -12.21 -1.46 6.24
C GLU A 120 -12.47 -1.36 4.72
N HIS A 121 -13.73 -1.30 4.32
CA HIS A 121 -14.11 -1.16 2.90
C HIS A 121 -15.34 -0.25 2.74
N TRP A 122 -15.30 0.65 1.75
CA TRP A 122 -16.29 1.70 1.52
C TRP A 122 -16.60 1.87 0.03
#